data_AF-A0A658IBX2-F1
#
_entry.id   AF-A0A658IBX2-F1
#
_cell.length_a   1.000
_cell.length_b   1.000
_cell.length_c   1.000
_cell.angle_alpha   90.00
_cell.angle_beta   90.00
_cell.angle_gamma   90.00
#
_symmetry.space_group_name_H-M   'P 1'
#
loop_
_entity.id
_entity.type
_entity.pdbx_description
1 polymer ?
#
loop_
_entity_poly.entity_id
_entity_poly.type
_entity_poly.pdbx_seq_one_letter_code
_entity_poly.pdbx_strand_id
1 'polypeptide(L)'
;QYPLGYTLSLARREALLSWALRVGTYIIEDDYDAVFTYSDNPLPALKAMDYHDRVIYTGTFSKTLGPGVRLGYLICPDALLPALQNMKALSNNGSQWLLQQFLAELMQNQVFYTHISKLACQYAARQALLRTGLTTLFSEGEIGGASAGLHLSLRIPWPAAVVAQLRQR
;
A
#
# COMPACT_ATOMS: atom_id res chain seq x y z
N GLN A 1 4.15 -2.12 4.25
CA GLN A 1 3.97 -3.49 4.79
C GLN A 1 2.74 -3.51 5.66
N TYR A 2 1.98 -4.60 5.64
CA TYR A 2 0.81 -4.80 6.50
C TYR A 2 1.00 -6.10 7.32
N PRO A 3 0.69 -6.14 8.63
CA PRO A 3 0.05 -5.11 9.45
C PRO A 3 1.00 -4.27 10.33
N LEU A 4 2.32 -4.48 10.25
CA LEU A 4 3.29 -3.83 11.14
C LEU A 4 3.66 -2.41 10.66
N GLY A 5 3.40 -2.08 9.40
CA GLY A 5 3.61 -0.75 8.83
C GLY A 5 5.08 -0.41 8.55
N TYR A 6 5.99 -1.38 8.57
CA TYR A 6 7.39 -1.14 8.22
C TYR A 6 7.57 -0.77 6.75
N THR A 7 8.49 0.15 6.50
CA THR A 7 8.95 0.53 5.15
C THR A 7 10.32 -0.11 4.88
N LEU A 8 10.55 -0.54 3.64
CA LEU A 8 11.87 -1.02 3.23
C LEU A 8 12.83 0.16 3.12
N SER A 9 14.00 0.03 3.77
CA SER A 9 15.12 0.95 3.57
C SER A 9 15.65 0.86 2.13
N LEU A 10 16.33 1.92 1.68
CA LEU A 10 16.92 1.97 0.33
C LEU A 10 17.82 0.76 0.06
N ALA A 11 18.75 0.46 0.97
CA ALA A 11 19.66 -0.68 0.86
C ALA A 11 18.93 -2.03 0.73
N ARG A 12 17.79 -2.21 1.42
CA ARG A 12 16.97 -3.43 1.29
C ARG A 12 16.25 -3.50 -0.05
N ARG A 13 15.76 -2.37 -0.57
CA ARG A 13 15.16 -2.28 -1.91
C ARG A 13 16.18 -2.68 -2.99
N GLU A 14 17.38 -2.12 -2.93
CA GLU A 14 18.48 -2.43 -3.85
C GLU A 14 18.91 -3.91 -3.77
N ALA A 15 19.03 -4.45 -2.55
CA ALA A 15 19.37 -5.84 -2.34
C ALA A 15 18.30 -6.79 -2.92
N LEU A 16 17.02 -6.45 -2.76
CA LEU A 16 15.90 -7.22 -3.28
C LEU A 16 15.87 -7.22 -4.82
N LEU A 17 16.04 -6.05 -5.45
CA LEU A 17 16.13 -5.92 -6.90
C LEU A 17 17.32 -6.71 -7.47
N SER A 18 18.49 -6.56 -6.83
CA SER A 18 19.70 -7.29 -7.22
C SER A 18 19.50 -8.80 -7.10
N TRP A 19 18.82 -9.26 -6.05
CA TRP A 19 18.50 -10.68 -5.88
C TRP A 19 17.55 -11.19 -6.96
N ALA A 20 16.48 -10.44 -7.26
CA ALA A 20 15.52 -10.83 -8.28
C ALA A 20 16.15 -10.93 -9.67
N LEU A 21 17.05 -9.99 -10.00
CA LEU A 21 17.86 -10.05 -11.20
C LEU A 21 18.74 -11.30 -11.26
N ARG A 22 19.51 -11.58 -10.20
CA ARG A 22 20.43 -12.74 -10.16
C ARG A 22 19.71 -14.08 -10.29
N VAL A 23 18.54 -14.21 -9.67
CA VAL A 23 17.76 -15.45 -9.66
C VAL A 23 16.83 -15.55 -10.89
N GLY A 24 16.61 -14.45 -11.60
CA GLY A 24 15.69 -14.41 -12.75
C GLY A 24 14.23 -14.49 -12.36
N THR A 25 13.85 -13.98 -11.18
CA THR A 25 12.47 -13.99 -10.67
C THR A 25 11.84 -12.60 -10.74
N TYR A 26 10.52 -12.55 -10.59
CA TYR A 26 9.76 -11.31 -10.40
C TYR A 26 9.53 -11.03 -8.92
N ILE A 27 9.38 -9.74 -8.61
CA ILE A 27 8.91 -9.22 -7.33
C ILE A 27 7.52 -8.64 -7.56
N ILE A 28 6.56 -9.00 -6.72
CA ILE A 28 5.25 -8.34 -6.71
C ILE A 28 5.29 -7.24 -5.65
N GLU A 29 5.14 -6.00 -6.09
CA GLU A 29 5.00 -4.84 -5.22
C GLU A 29 3.51 -4.52 -5.07
N ASP A 30 2.91 -4.90 -3.95
CA ASP A 30 1.54 -4.56 -3.59
C ASP A 30 1.49 -3.22 -2.84
N ASP A 31 1.20 -2.16 -3.58
CA ASP A 31 1.15 -0.79 -3.09
C ASP A 31 -0.29 -0.27 -3.03
N TYR A 32 -0.98 -0.64 -1.95
CA TYR A 32 -2.40 -0.36 -1.77
C TYR A 32 -2.70 0.98 -1.08
N ASP A 33 -1.70 1.63 -0.47
CA ASP A 33 -1.85 2.85 0.33
C ASP A 33 -0.73 3.90 0.16
N ALA A 34 0.11 3.82 -0.88
CA ALA A 34 1.19 4.77 -1.19
C ALA A 34 0.85 6.26 -1.03
N VAL A 35 -0.38 6.60 -1.41
CA VAL A 35 -0.91 7.96 -1.39
C VAL A 35 -0.92 8.56 0.02
N PHE A 36 -0.97 7.70 1.05
CA PHE A 36 -1.00 8.08 2.46
C PHE A 36 0.40 8.03 3.05
N THR A 37 1.26 8.97 2.66
CA THR A 37 2.59 9.14 3.26
C THR A 37 2.59 10.32 4.22
N TYR A 38 3.20 10.14 5.40
CA TYR A 38 3.31 11.18 6.43
C TYR A 38 4.76 11.58 6.73
N SER A 39 5.74 10.92 6.11
CA SER A 39 7.14 11.31 6.16
C SER A 39 7.46 12.42 5.17
N ASP A 40 8.38 13.32 5.52
CA ASP A 40 8.79 14.45 4.67
C ASP A 40 9.51 14.03 3.37
N ASN A 41 10.05 12.81 3.31
CA ASN A 41 10.77 12.31 2.13
C ASN A 41 10.50 10.81 1.90
N PRO A 42 9.35 10.43 1.31
CA PRO A 42 9.08 9.03 0.97
C PRO A 42 10.09 8.50 -0.05
N LEU A 43 10.54 7.28 0.18
CA LEU A 43 11.28 6.54 -0.85
C LEU A 43 10.36 6.20 -2.03
N PRO A 44 10.83 6.35 -3.28
CA PRO A 44 10.05 6.02 -4.47
C PRO A 44 9.70 4.53 -4.49
N ALA A 45 8.55 4.16 -5.07
CA ALA A 45 8.14 2.76 -5.23
C ALA A 45 9.28 1.89 -5.79
N LEU A 46 9.33 0.61 -5.41
CA LEU A 46 10.34 -0.33 -5.86
C LEU A 46 10.36 -0.43 -7.40
N LYS A 47 9.19 -0.37 -8.04
CA LYS A 47 9.08 -0.35 -9.51
C LYS A 47 9.77 0.86 -10.15
N ALA A 48 9.79 2.01 -9.49
CA ALA A 48 10.48 3.19 -10.01
C ALA A 48 12.01 3.06 -9.94
N MET A 49 12.52 2.12 -9.14
CA MET A 49 13.95 1.78 -9.04
C MET A 49 14.34 0.56 -9.90
N ASP A 50 13.38 -0.07 -10.57
CA ASP A 50 13.57 -1.31 -11.31
C ASP A 50 13.98 -1.03 -12.76
N TYR A 51 15.29 -1.11 -13.04
CA TYR A 51 15.86 -0.95 -14.38
C TYR A 51 15.94 -2.25 -15.20
N HIS A 52 15.50 -3.38 -14.63
CA HIS A 52 15.65 -4.70 -15.25
C HIS A 52 14.32 -5.43 -15.45
N ASP A 53 13.22 -4.69 -15.32
CA ASP A 53 11.85 -5.16 -15.49
C ASP A 53 11.54 -6.43 -14.68
N ARG A 54 11.96 -6.39 -13.40
CA ARG A 54 11.76 -7.46 -12.41
C ARG A 54 10.64 -7.20 -11.42
N VAL A 55 10.07 -6.00 -11.40
CA VAL A 55 8.98 -5.65 -10.50
C VAL A 55 7.65 -5.60 -11.25
N ILE A 56 6.65 -6.27 -10.69
CA ILE A 56 5.24 -6.17 -11.04
C ILE A 56 4.59 -5.31 -9.96
N TYR A 57 4.24 -4.07 -10.30
CA TYR A 57 3.59 -3.14 -9.39
C TYR A 57 2.08 -3.32 -9.44
N THR A 58 1.43 -3.38 -8.28
CA THR A 58 -0.01 -3.52 -8.17
C THR A 58 -0.57 -2.37 -7.36
N GLY A 59 -1.46 -1.59 -7.96
CA GLY A 59 -2.14 -0.46 -7.32
C GLY A 59 -3.65 -0.68 -7.24
N THR A 60 -4.29 0.00 -6.29
CA THR A 60 -5.75 -0.04 -6.13
C THR A 60 -6.36 1.33 -5.84
N PHE A 61 -7.61 1.52 -6.26
CA PHE A 61 -8.43 2.67 -5.88
C PHE A 61 -9.31 2.40 -4.64
N SER A 62 -9.20 1.21 -4.06
CA SER A 62 -10.07 0.79 -2.94
C SER A 62 -9.94 1.66 -1.69
N LYS A 63 -8.76 2.25 -1.46
CA LYS A 63 -8.48 3.10 -0.29
C LYS A 63 -8.78 4.58 -0.52
N THR A 64 -9.05 4.96 -1.77
CA THR A 64 -9.27 6.37 -2.17
C THR A 64 -10.70 6.63 -2.60
N LEU A 65 -11.33 5.68 -3.29
CA LEU A 65 -12.72 5.76 -3.76
C LEU A 65 -13.68 4.82 -3.01
N GLY A 66 -13.13 3.91 -2.21
CA GLY A 66 -13.88 2.93 -1.42
C GLY A 66 -13.79 1.51 -1.98
N PRO A 67 -13.91 0.48 -1.11
CA PRO A 67 -13.67 -0.91 -1.50
C PRO A 67 -14.70 -1.46 -2.51
N GLY A 68 -15.90 -0.88 -2.55
CA GLY A 68 -16.97 -1.27 -3.48
C GLY A 68 -16.65 -0.98 -4.95
N VAL A 69 -15.70 -0.08 -5.24
CA VAL A 69 -15.31 0.27 -6.62
C VAL A 69 -14.61 -0.91 -7.33
N ARG A 70 -13.93 -1.78 -6.56
CA ARG A 70 -13.24 -2.99 -7.07
C ARG A 70 -12.34 -2.72 -8.29
N LEU A 71 -11.73 -1.53 -8.33
CA LEU A 71 -10.84 -1.10 -9.42
C LEU A 71 -9.40 -1.00 -8.93
N GLY A 72 -8.49 -1.50 -9.75
CA GLY A 72 -7.05 -1.46 -9.54
C GLY A 72 -6.33 -1.63 -10.88
N TYR A 73 -5.02 -1.57 -10.85
CA TYR A 73 -4.17 -1.61 -12.03
C TYR A 73 -2.86 -2.35 -11.73
N LEU A 74 -2.23 -2.83 -12.80
CA LEU A 74 -0.93 -3.49 -12.77
C LEU A 74 0.02 -2.73 -13.69
N ILE A 75 1.26 -2.56 -13.27
CA ILE A 75 2.37 -2.18 -14.15
C ILE A 75 3.32 -3.39 -14.14
N CYS A 76 3.45 -4.03 -15.29
CA CYS A 76 4.16 -5.30 -15.42
C CYS A 76 5.11 -5.28 -16.62
N PRO A 77 6.08 -6.19 -16.67
CA PRO A 77 6.89 -6.44 -17.85
C PRO A 77 6.07 -6.76 -19.10
N ASP A 78 6.49 -6.24 -20.26
CA ASP A 78 5.78 -6.45 -21.54
C ASP A 78 5.66 -7.94 -21.89
N ALA A 79 6.66 -8.74 -21.53
CA ALA A 79 6.66 -10.18 -21.73
C ALA A 79 5.52 -10.91 -20.99
N LEU A 80 5.00 -10.33 -19.91
CA LEU A 80 3.89 -10.90 -19.12
C LEU A 80 2.51 -10.42 -19.61
N LEU A 81 2.46 -9.35 -20.40
CA LEU A 81 1.21 -8.70 -20.79
C LEU A 81 0.22 -9.66 -21.48
N PRO A 82 0.62 -10.48 -22.47
CA PRO A 82 -0.31 -11.41 -23.13
C PRO A 82 -0.90 -12.44 -22.16
N ALA A 83 -0.08 -12.99 -21.27
CA ALA A 83 -0.52 -13.96 -20.28
C ALA A 83 -1.49 -13.34 -19.27
N LEU A 84 -1.19 -12.12 -18.78
CA LEU A 84 -2.05 -11.39 -17.85
C LEU A 84 -3.39 -11.00 -18.48
N GLN A 85 -3.40 -10.55 -19.74
CA GLN A 85 -4.62 -10.26 -20.49
C GLN A 85 -5.49 -11.50 -20.65
N ASN A 86 -4.90 -12.64 -21.03
CA ASN A 86 -5.62 -13.91 -21.15
C ASN A 86 -6.22 -14.35 -19.80
N MET A 87 -5.45 -14.30 -18.72
CA MET A 87 -5.96 -14.63 -17.39
C MET A 87 -7.10 -13.70 -16.95
N LYS A 88 -6.98 -12.40 -17.23
CA LYS A 88 -8.01 -11.40 -16.91
C LYS A 88 -9.30 -11.66 -17.69
N ALA A 89 -9.19 -11.98 -18.98
CA ALA A 89 -10.33 -12.33 -19.83
C ALA A 89 -11.06 -13.57 -19.30
N LEU A 90 -10.33 -14.62 -18.94
CA LEU A 90 -10.88 -15.87 -18.40
C LEU A 90 -11.47 -15.72 -16.99
N SER A 91 -10.97 -14.77 -16.18
CA SER A 91 -11.40 -14.64 -14.78
C SER A 91 -12.68 -13.82 -14.63
N ASN A 92 -12.73 -12.61 -15.19
CA ASN A 92 -13.88 -11.70 -15.02
C ASN A 92 -14.12 -10.77 -16.22
N ASN A 93 -13.54 -11.10 -17.38
CA ASN A 93 -13.75 -10.39 -18.64
C ASN A 93 -13.52 -8.86 -18.59
N GLY A 94 -12.64 -8.39 -17.69
CA GLY A 94 -12.36 -6.96 -17.54
C GLY A 94 -12.85 -6.37 -16.21
N SER A 95 -12.75 -5.05 -16.10
CA SER A 95 -13.28 -4.26 -14.98
C SER A 95 -14.49 -3.46 -15.45
N GLN A 96 -15.35 -2.96 -14.55
CA GLN A 96 -16.55 -2.21 -14.94
C GLN A 96 -16.18 -0.97 -15.78
N TRP A 97 -16.64 -0.93 -17.03
CA TRP A 97 -16.24 0.11 -18.00
C TRP A 97 -16.70 1.51 -17.57
N LEU A 98 -17.91 1.64 -17.01
CA LEU A 98 -18.47 2.92 -16.59
C LEU A 98 -17.65 3.56 -15.47
N LEU A 99 -17.19 2.76 -14.50
CA LEU A 99 -16.31 3.25 -13.44
C LEU A 99 -14.94 3.67 -13.98
N GLN A 100 -14.41 2.96 -14.97
CA GLN A 100 -13.16 3.36 -15.63
C GLN A 100 -13.29 4.69 -16.35
N GLN A 101 -14.39 4.91 -17.08
CA GLN A 101 -14.67 6.18 -17.77
C GLN A 101 -14.83 7.33 -16.78
N PHE A 102 -15.64 7.12 -15.73
CA PHE A 102 -15.83 8.11 -14.67
C PHE A 102 -14.49 8.50 -14.01
N LEU A 103 -13.66 7.51 -13.66
CA LEU A 103 -12.35 7.78 -13.06
C LEU A 103 -11.41 8.52 -14.03
N ALA A 104 -11.40 8.13 -15.31
CA ALA A 104 -10.61 8.81 -16.32
C ALA A 104 -11.00 10.28 -16.45
N GLU A 105 -12.30 10.59 -16.47
CA GLU A 105 -12.81 11.97 -16.50
C GLU A 105 -12.40 12.76 -15.25
N LEU A 106 -12.50 12.18 -14.05
CA LEU A 106 -12.05 12.84 -12.83
C LEU A 106 -10.54 13.12 -12.82
N MET A 107 -9.73 12.22 -13.39
CA MET A 107 -8.29 12.40 -13.52
C MET A 107 -7.94 13.49 -14.53
N GLN A 108 -8.59 13.48 -15.70
CA GLN A 108 -8.39 14.50 -16.75
C GLN A 108 -8.73 15.91 -16.24
N ASN A 109 -9.81 16.03 -15.46
CA ASN A 109 -10.26 17.29 -14.88
C ASN A 109 -9.59 17.65 -13.54
N GLN A 110 -8.54 16.93 -13.12
CA GLN A 110 -7.81 17.16 -11.86
C GLN A 110 -8.62 17.00 -10.55
N VAL A 111 -9.88 16.59 -10.65
CA VAL A 111 -10.79 16.39 -9.52
C VAL A 111 -10.29 15.25 -8.64
N PHE A 112 -9.80 14.16 -9.26
CA PHE A 112 -9.26 13.02 -8.54
C PHE A 112 -8.07 13.42 -7.65
N TYR A 113 -7.10 14.16 -8.20
CA TYR A 113 -5.92 14.59 -7.44
C TYR A 113 -6.28 15.54 -6.29
N THR A 114 -7.24 16.44 -6.52
CA THR A 114 -7.77 17.32 -5.46
C THR A 114 -8.43 16.52 -4.33
N HIS A 115 -9.22 15.49 -4.68
CA HIS A 115 -9.82 14.57 -3.71
C HIS A 115 -8.77 13.81 -2.90
N ILE A 116 -7.75 13.30 -3.58
CA ILE A 116 -6.61 12.61 -2.95
C ILE A 116 -5.89 13.51 -1.94
N SER A 117 -5.56 14.75 -2.31
CA SER A 117 -4.88 15.69 -1.40
C SER A 117 -5.71 15.98 -0.15
N LYS A 118 -7.04 16.12 -0.31
CA LYS A 118 -7.97 16.30 0.83
C LYS A 118 -7.96 15.06 1.73
N LEU A 119 -8.04 13.87 1.15
CA LEU A 119 -7.99 12.61 1.92
C LEU A 119 -6.67 12.46 2.68
N ALA A 120 -5.53 12.74 2.04
CA ALA A 120 -4.21 12.65 2.67
C ALA A 120 -4.13 13.56 3.92
N CYS A 121 -4.60 14.81 3.81
CA CYS A 121 -4.65 15.74 4.94
C CYS A 121 -5.56 15.22 6.08
N GLN A 122 -6.76 14.72 5.74
CA GLN A 122 -7.69 14.18 6.73
C GLN A 122 -7.11 12.95 7.46
N TYR A 123 -6.48 12.03 6.75
CA TYR A 123 -5.88 10.85 7.36
C TYR A 123 -4.62 11.18 8.16
N ALA A 124 -3.82 12.16 7.74
CA ALA A 124 -2.71 12.67 8.53
C ALA A 124 -3.18 13.22 9.88
N ALA A 125 -4.23 14.05 9.88
CA ALA A 125 -4.81 14.59 11.11
C ALA A 125 -5.36 13.48 12.03
N ARG A 126 -6.07 12.50 11.47
CA ARG A 126 -6.60 11.34 12.22
C ARG A 126 -5.48 10.50 12.82
N GLN A 127 -4.44 10.22 12.05
CA GLN A 127 -3.30 9.43 12.52
C GLN A 127 -2.55 10.15 13.63
N ALA A 128 -2.33 11.47 13.50
CA ALA A 128 -1.71 12.28 14.54
C ALA A 128 -2.51 12.23 15.85
N LEU A 129 -3.84 12.41 15.78
CA LEU A 129 -4.72 12.31 16.94
C LEU A 129 -4.68 10.92 17.60
N LEU A 130 -4.77 9.87 16.79
CA LEU A 130 -4.71 8.49 17.27
C LEU A 130 -3.36 8.21 17.96
N ARG A 131 -2.25 8.64 17.35
CA ARG A 131 -0.90 8.49 17.92
C ARG A 131 -0.81 9.16 19.29
N THR A 132 -1.25 10.41 19.40
CA THR A 132 -1.27 11.14 20.67
C THR A 132 -2.09 10.41 21.74
N GLY A 133 -3.29 9.94 21.38
CA GLY A 133 -4.12 9.16 22.29
C GLY A 133 -3.47 7.85 22.74
N LEU A 134 -2.88 7.08 21.81
CA LEU A 134 -2.20 5.82 22.12
C LEU A 134 -0.98 6.03 23.02
N THR A 135 -0.15 7.04 22.76
CA THR A 135 0.99 7.37 23.62
C THR A 135 0.56 7.81 25.02
N THR A 136 -0.60 8.47 25.14
CA THR A 136 -1.14 8.91 26.43
C THR A 136 -1.69 7.73 27.25
N LEU A 137 -2.41 6.80 26.60
CA LEU A 137 -3.03 5.64 27.25
C LEU A 137 -2.04 4.49 27.51
N PHE A 138 -1.03 4.34 26.66
CA PHE A 138 -0.04 3.27 26.71
C PHE A 138 1.37 3.87 26.69
N SER A 139 1.77 4.48 27.79
CA SER A 139 3.09 5.13 27.93
C SER A 139 4.27 4.17 27.72
N GLU A 140 4.10 2.89 28.04
CA GLU A 140 5.09 1.83 27.81
C GLU A 140 4.91 1.11 26.45
N GLY A 141 3.93 1.54 25.66
CA GLY A 141 3.63 0.98 24.35
C GLY A 141 4.50 1.58 23.25
N GLU A 142 4.93 0.73 22.32
CA GLU A 142 5.66 1.15 21.12
C GLU A 142 4.73 1.14 19.90
N ILE A 143 4.64 2.29 19.24
CA ILE A 143 3.81 2.47 18.04
C ILE A 143 4.68 2.24 16.79
N GLY A 144 4.32 1.24 15.99
CA GLY A 144 4.88 0.99 14.66
C GLY A 144 3.98 1.49 13.53
N GLY A 145 4.55 1.64 12.34
CA GLY A 145 3.78 1.98 11.14
C GLY A 145 3.36 3.44 10.99
N ALA A 146 3.97 4.35 11.76
CA ALA A 146 3.56 5.76 11.77
C ALA A 146 3.99 6.56 10.52
N SER A 147 4.84 6.02 9.65
CA SER A 147 5.42 6.78 8.52
C SER A 147 4.54 6.81 7.27
N ALA A 148 3.67 5.82 7.09
CA ALA A 148 2.81 5.70 5.91
C ALA A 148 1.61 4.78 6.17
N GLY A 149 0.61 4.86 5.30
CA GLY A 149 -0.56 3.99 5.25
C GLY A 149 -1.73 4.45 6.11
N LEU A 150 -2.68 3.54 6.29
CA LEU A 150 -3.95 3.80 6.99
C LEU A 150 -4.08 3.05 8.33
N HIS A 151 -2.99 2.52 8.85
CA HIS A 151 -2.98 1.72 10.07
C HIS A 151 -1.77 2.05 10.94
N LEU A 152 -1.87 1.69 12.23
CA LEU A 152 -0.77 1.70 13.17
C LEU A 152 -0.70 0.32 13.83
N SER A 153 0.49 -0.10 14.23
CA SER A 153 0.66 -1.24 15.12
C SER A 153 1.05 -0.73 16.51
N LEU A 154 0.54 -1.37 17.56
CA LEU A 154 0.90 -1.06 18.95
C LEU A 154 1.44 -2.33 19.60
N ARG A 155 2.70 -2.26 20.04
CA ARG A 155 3.33 -3.31 20.83
C ARG A 155 3.32 -2.88 22.29
N ILE A 156 2.77 -3.71 23.16
CA ILE A 156 2.58 -3.41 24.58
C ILE A 156 3.04 -4.62 25.41
N PRO A 157 3.73 -4.41 26.53
CA PRO A 157 4.21 -5.51 27.38
C PRO A 157 3.04 -6.10 28.17
N TRP A 158 2.37 -7.10 27.61
CA TRP A 158 1.25 -7.76 28.30
C TRP A 158 1.76 -8.92 29.16
N PRO A 159 1.23 -9.13 30.38
CA PRO A 159 1.55 -10.31 31.15
C PRO A 159 1.18 -11.58 30.38
N ALA A 160 2.03 -12.60 30.44
CA ALA A 160 1.86 -13.85 29.70
C ALA A 160 0.48 -14.50 29.95
N ALA A 161 -0.06 -14.38 31.17
CA ALA A 161 -1.39 -14.85 31.53
C ALA A 161 -2.50 -14.19 30.71
N VAL A 162 -2.41 -12.87 30.50
CA VAL A 162 -3.41 -12.12 29.72
C VAL A 162 -3.30 -12.47 28.23
N VAL A 163 -2.06 -12.62 27.72
CA VAL A 163 -1.83 -13.08 26.34
C VAL A 163 -2.40 -14.48 26.12
N ALA A 164 -2.22 -15.40 27.08
CA ALA A 164 -2.75 -16.76 27.01
C ALA A 164 -4.30 -16.76 27.00
N GLN A 165 -4.92 -15.92 27.82
CA GLN A 165 -6.38 -15.77 27.85
C GLN A 165 -6.94 -15.21 26.53
N LEU A 166 -6.28 -14.21 25.94
CA LEU A 166 -6.71 -13.64 24.66
C LEU A 166 -6.59 -14.63 23.50
N ARG A 167 -5.60 -15.52 23.50
CA ARG A 167 -5.43 -16.56 22.45
C ARG A 167 -6.48 -17.66 22.49
N GLN A 168 -7.19 -17.82 23.61
CA GLN A 168 -8.25 -18.82 23.77
C GLN A 168 -9.62 -18.32 23.29
N ARG A 169 -9.74 -17.03 22.95
CA ARG A 169 -10.93 -16.43 22.35
C ARG A 169 -10.79 -16.39 20.84
#